data_AF-A0A350APZ8-F1
#
_entry.id   AF-A0A350APZ8-F1
#
_cell.length_a   1.000
_cell.length_b   1.000
_cell.length_c   1.000
_cell.angle_alpha   90.00
_cell.angle_beta   90.00
_cell.angle_gamma   90.00
#
_symmetry.space_group_name_H-M   'P 1'
#
loop_
_entity.id
_entity.type
_entity.pdbx_description
1 polymer ?
#
loop_
_entity_poly.entity_id
_entity_poly.type
_entity_poly.pdbx_seq_one_letter_code
_entity_poly.pdbx_strand_id
1 'polypeptide(L)'
;MLFFTLAVVAKESFFSLTHSFKRSARENITLLREFLHSRITETALLSFIIIYSFVSITGNLNIGFRHLFPIFPFAYILLSKKIFSYRRKDHHKKNFINVMIVTMVFWLIIEAVASYPYYISYFNQVAGGPSSGYQYVTDSNADWGQDIKRLKTYLEENPRIDKIRVNYFGGGDVNHYLGEDKVISWWDARRPVENGWYAISVLFIQESLHDERKSVEENYSWLKKYSPVAQVGTSILIYHVTDIK
;
A
#
# COMPACT_ATOMS: atom_id res chain seq x y z
N MET A 1 10.31 -10.60 -4.69
CA MET A 1 10.90 -11.01 -5.99
C MET A 1 11.87 -9.97 -6.56
N LEU A 2 11.47 -8.69 -6.72
CA LEU A 2 12.31 -7.62 -7.27
C LEU A 2 13.64 -7.40 -6.51
N PHE A 3 13.59 -7.40 -5.17
CA PHE A 3 14.79 -7.29 -4.33
C PHE A 3 15.73 -8.50 -4.45
N PHE A 4 15.19 -9.70 -4.65
CA PHE A 4 15.99 -10.90 -4.83
C PHE A 4 16.70 -10.90 -6.19
N THR A 5 16.02 -10.45 -7.25
CA THR A 5 16.64 -10.30 -8.58
C THR A 5 17.61 -9.13 -8.65
N LEU A 6 17.32 -8.00 -7.99
CA LEU A 6 18.28 -6.90 -7.84
C LEU A 6 19.50 -7.35 -7.04
N ALA A 7 19.33 -8.14 -5.98
CA ALA A 7 20.44 -8.71 -5.23
C ALA A 7 21.25 -9.73 -6.04
N VAL A 8 20.62 -10.53 -6.92
CA VAL A 8 21.33 -11.44 -7.84
C VAL A 8 22.11 -10.66 -8.91
N VAL A 9 21.53 -9.60 -9.48
CA VAL A 9 22.21 -8.72 -10.45
C VAL A 9 23.37 -7.97 -9.78
N ALA A 10 23.15 -7.44 -8.58
CA ALA A 10 24.20 -6.81 -7.77
C ALA A 10 25.28 -7.81 -7.39
N LYS A 11 24.93 -9.04 -6.98
CA LYS A 11 25.87 -10.12 -6.64
C LYS A 11 26.70 -10.54 -7.85
N GLU A 12 26.10 -10.77 -9.02
CA GLU A 12 26.88 -11.12 -10.22
C GLU A 12 27.79 -9.96 -10.66
N SER A 13 27.33 -8.71 -10.51
CA SER A 13 28.16 -7.52 -10.80
C SER A 13 29.29 -7.35 -9.79
N PHE A 14 29.04 -7.64 -8.51
CA PHE A 14 30.02 -7.58 -7.42
C PHE A 14 31.00 -8.76 -7.43
N PHE A 15 30.57 -9.95 -7.85
CA PHE A 15 31.44 -11.13 -8.02
C PHE A 15 32.39 -10.96 -9.21
N SER A 16 31.93 -10.31 -10.28
CA SER A 16 32.80 -9.84 -11.39
C SER A 16 33.83 -8.80 -10.91
N LEU A 17 33.47 -7.95 -9.94
CA LEU A 17 34.34 -6.90 -9.41
C LEU A 17 35.38 -7.43 -8.41
N THR A 18 34.98 -8.36 -7.54
CA THR A 18 35.86 -8.94 -6.49
C THR A 18 36.94 -9.86 -7.05
N HIS A 19 36.70 -10.49 -8.20
CA HIS A 19 37.73 -11.25 -8.91
C HIS A 19 38.84 -10.36 -9.53
N SER A 20 38.68 -9.03 -9.49
CA SER A 20 39.66 -8.03 -9.95
C SER A 20 40.58 -7.48 -8.85
N PHE A 21 40.45 -7.92 -7.59
CA PHE A 21 41.30 -7.41 -6.48
C PHE A 21 42.76 -7.89 -6.49
N LYS A 22 43.18 -8.72 -7.46
CA LYS A 22 44.60 -9.09 -7.71
C LYS A 22 45.28 -8.27 -8.83
N ARG A 23 44.58 -7.32 -9.44
CA ARG A 23 45.03 -6.57 -10.63
C ARG A 23 45.44 -5.14 -10.28
N SER A 24 46.35 -4.58 -11.08
CA SER A 24 46.81 -3.19 -10.93
C SER A 24 45.63 -2.21 -11.06
N ALA A 25 45.67 -1.07 -10.37
CA ALA A 25 44.64 -0.03 -10.47
C ALA A 25 44.36 0.38 -11.94
N ARG A 26 45.40 0.35 -12.80
CA ARG A 26 45.30 0.65 -14.23
C ARG A 26 44.52 -0.41 -15.01
N GLU A 27 44.68 -1.68 -14.65
CA GLU A 27 43.92 -2.79 -15.26
C GLU A 27 42.45 -2.76 -14.83
N ASN A 28 42.18 -2.42 -13.57
CA ASN A 28 40.82 -2.27 -13.04
C ASN A 28 40.06 -1.13 -13.73
N ILE A 29 40.73 -0.01 -14.01
CA ILE A 29 40.13 1.12 -14.75
C ILE A 29 39.79 0.73 -16.19
N THR A 30 40.69 0.02 -16.89
CA THR A 30 40.43 -0.44 -18.26
C THR A 30 39.26 -1.41 -18.33
N LEU A 31 39.21 -2.39 -17.42
CA LEU A 31 38.10 -3.35 -17.33
C LEU A 31 36.77 -2.68 -16.99
N LEU A 32 36.79 -1.70 -16.08
CA LEU A 32 35.60 -0.91 -15.77
C LEU A 32 35.12 -0.14 -17.00
N ARG A 33 36.03 0.49 -17.74
CA ARG A 33 35.69 1.24 -18.96
C ARG A 33 35.09 0.33 -20.03
N GLU A 34 35.67 -0.83 -20.28
CA GLU A 34 35.17 -1.83 -21.24
C GLU A 34 33.81 -2.39 -20.82
N PHE A 35 33.62 -2.65 -19.51
CA PHE A 35 32.35 -3.08 -18.96
C PHE A 35 31.25 -2.02 -19.15
N LEU A 36 31.55 -0.76 -18.80
CA LEU A 36 30.61 0.36 -18.95
C LEU A 36 30.25 0.60 -20.42
N HIS A 37 31.22 0.53 -21.33
CA HIS A 37 30.96 0.67 -22.77
C HIS A 37 30.11 -0.47 -23.34
N SER A 38 30.41 -1.72 -22.96
CA SER A 38 29.67 -2.89 -23.47
C SER A 38 28.24 -3.00 -22.91
N ARG A 39 27.96 -2.35 -21.78
CA ARG A 39 26.66 -2.41 -21.06
C ARG A 39 26.10 -1.03 -20.75
N ILE A 40 26.30 -0.07 -21.65
CA ILE A 40 25.94 1.34 -21.40
C ILE A 40 24.47 1.51 -20.99
N THR A 41 23.55 0.82 -21.66
CA THR A 41 22.13 0.88 -21.33
C THR A 41 21.84 0.29 -19.95
N GLU A 42 22.38 -0.89 -19.62
CA GLU A 42 22.13 -1.53 -18.32
C GLU A 42 22.66 -0.68 -17.17
N THR A 43 23.86 -0.13 -17.36
CA THR A 43 24.51 0.74 -16.40
C THR A 43 23.72 2.03 -16.21
N ALA A 44 23.28 2.67 -17.30
CA ALA A 44 22.47 3.88 -17.22
C ALA A 44 21.16 3.64 -16.46
N LEU A 45 20.42 2.57 -16.80
CA LEU A 45 19.18 2.22 -16.11
C LEU A 45 19.40 1.90 -14.63
N LEU A 46 20.44 1.13 -14.31
CA LEU A 46 20.76 0.80 -12.93
C LEU A 46 21.20 2.03 -12.14
N SER A 47 21.99 2.92 -12.75
CA SER A 47 22.41 4.17 -12.13
C SER A 47 21.21 5.07 -11.82
N PHE A 48 20.23 5.16 -12.74
CA PHE A 48 18.99 5.89 -12.48
C PHE A 48 18.25 5.31 -11.28
N ILE A 49 18.06 3.98 -11.22
CA ILE A 49 17.39 3.32 -10.10
C ILE A 49 18.11 3.63 -8.78
N ILE A 50 19.44 3.51 -8.74
CA ILE A 50 20.23 3.74 -7.53
C ILE A 50 20.16 5.20 -7.10
N ILE A 51 20.44 6.15 -8.00
CA ILE A 51 20.47 7.58 -7.70
C ILE A 51 19.08 8.05 -7.27
N TYR A 52 18.05 7.68 -8.03
CA TYR A 52 16.68 8.07 -7.72
C TYR A 52 16.22 7.48 -6.38
N SER A 53 16.50 6.19 -6.13
CA SER A 53 16.16 5.56 -4.84
C SER A 53 16.88 6.24 -3.69
N PHE A 54 18.17 6.56 -3.85
CA PHE A 54 18.95 7.25 -2.83
C PHE A 54 18.35 8.63 -2.50
N VAL A 55 18.10 9.46 -3.52
CA VAL A 55 17.50 10.79 -3.34
C VAL A 55 16.10 10.68 -2.75
N SER A 56 15.30 9.71 -3.20
CA SER A 56 13.93 9.52 -2.70
C SER A 56 13.88 9.02 -1.25
N ILE A 57 14.81 8.15 -0.82
CA ILE A 57 14.87 7.61 0.54
C ILE A 57 15.46 8.61 1.53
N THR A 58 16.44 9.41 1.08
CA THR A 58 17.09 10.44 1.91
C THR A 58 16.34 11.78 1.93
N GLY A 59 15.33 11.93 1.08
CA GLY A 59 14.50 13.12 1.01
C GLY A 59 13.52 13.26 2.20
N ASN A 60 13.03 14.47 2.42
CA ASN A 60 12.09 14.78 3.50
C ASN A 60 10.62 14.46 3.18
N LEU A 61 10.34 13.86 2.02
CA LEU A 61 8.99 13.67 1.52
C LEU A 61 8.44 12.31 1.99
N ASN A 62 7.40 12.35 2.80
CA ASN A 62 6.87 11.17 3.50
C ASN A 62 5.48 10.73 2.98
N ILE A 63 5.36 10.43 1.69
CA ILE A 63 4.16 9.77 1.11
C ILE A 63 4.38 8.25 0.93
N GLY A 64 5.29 7.70 1.73
CA GLY A 64 5.67 6.29 1.74
C GLY A 64 6.34 5.83 0.45
N PHE A 65 6.13 4.56 0.10
CA PHE A 65 6.82 3.91 -1.02
C PHE A 65 6.47 4.48 -2.41
N ARG A 66 5.41 5.29 -2.53
CA ARG A 66 4.94 5.83 -3.81
C ARG A 66 5.95 6.74 -4.50
N HIS A 67 6.84 7.37 -3.74
CA HIS A 67 7.93 8.14 -4.31
C HIS A 67 8.87 7.31 -5.17
N LEU A 68 9.02 6.01 -4.87
CA LEU A 68 9.92 5.13 -5.63
C LEU A 68 9.32 4.65 -6.96
N PHE A 69 8.06 4.98 -7.27
CA PHE A 69 7.40 4.50 -8.48
C PHE A 69 8.17 4.76 -9.79
N PRO A 70 8.87 5.91 -9.97
CA PRO A 70 9.63 6.17 -11.18
C PRO A 70 10.77 5.17 -11.47
N ILE A 71 11.22 4.38 -10.48
CA ILE A 71 12.27 3.37 -10.71
C ILE A 71 11.72 2.11 -11.38
N PHE A 72 10.41 1.85 -11.27
CA PHE A 72 9.82 0.58 -11.69
C PHE A 72 9.94 0.27 -13.17
N PRO A 73 9.67 1.20 -14.12
CA PRO A 73 9.83 0.92 -15.54
C PRO A 73 11.24 0.44 -15.88
N PHE A 74 12.26 1.07 -15.30
CA PHE A 74 13.67 0.72 -15.52
C PHE A 74 14.02 -0.63 -14.88
N ALA A 75 13.53 -0.88 -13.67
CA ALA A 75 13.71 -2.17 -13.00
C ALA A 75 13.06 -3.31 -13.81
N TYR A 76 11.88 -3.09 -14.37
CA TYR A 76 11.18 -4.07 -15.22
C TYR A 76 11.91 -4.35 -16.53
N ILE A 77 12.51 -3.34 -17.16
CA ILE A 77 13.34 -3.53 -18.37
C ILE A 77 14.56 -4.41 -18.05
N LEU A 78 15.30 -4.09 -16.98
CA LEU A 78 16.46 -4.86 -16.56
C LEU A 78 16.09 -6.32 -16.21
N LEU A 79 15.01 -6.48 -15.45
CA LEU A 79 14.48 -7.79 -15.06
C LEU A 79 14.07 -8.61 -16.29
N SER A 80 13.34 -8.00 -17.21
CA SER A 80 12.90 -8.63 -18.46
C SER A 80 14.10 -9.10 -19.28
N LYS A 81 15.10 -8.24 -19.48
CA LYS A 81 16.32 -8.60 -20.20
C LYS A 81 17.01 -9.82 -19.59
N LYS A 82 17.12 -9.88 -18.26
CA LYS A 82 17.75 -11.01 -17.56
C LYS A 82 16.93 -12.29 -17.71
N ILE A 83 15.60 -12.22 -17.53
CA ILE A 83 14.69 -13.36 -17.71
C ILE A 83 14.81 -13.93 -19.13
N PHE A 84 14.77 -13.07 -20.16
CA PHE A 84 14.90 -13.51 -21.55
C PHE A 84 16.30 -14.09 -21.88
N SER A 85 17.35 -13.59 -21.23
CA SER A 85 18.70 -14.16 -21.36
C SER A 85 18.76 -15.60 -20.83
N TYR A 86 18.20 -15.87 -19.65
CA TYR A 86 18.11 -17.23 -19.11
C TYR A 86 17.22 -18.14 -19.97
N ARG A 87 16.11 -17.59 -20.48
CA ARG A 87 15.18 -18.32 -21.35
C ARG A 87 15.82 -18.81 -22.66
N ARG A 88 16.80 -18.07 -23.20
CA ARG A 88 17.48 -18.42 -24.46
C ARG A 88 18.59 -19.47 -24.31
N LYS A 89 19.18 -19.62 -23.12
CA LYS A 89 20.35 -20.49 -22.92
C LYS A 89 20.01 -21.96 -22.67
N ASP A 90 18.78 -22.27 -22.24
CA ASP A 90 18.42 -23.60 -21.75
C ASP A 90 16.93 -23.90 -22.02
N HIS A 91 16.68 -24.94 -22.82
CA HIS A 91 15.33 -25.35 -23.23
C HIS A 91 14.45 -25.82 -22.06
N HIS A 92 15.02 -26.45 -21.02
CA HIS A 92 14.25 -26.88 -19.84
C HIS A 92 13.86 -25.66 -18.99
N LYS A 93 14.75 -24.68 -18.85
CA LYS A 93 14.45 -23.42 -18.15
C LYS A 93 13.42 -22.57 -18.89
N LYS A 94 13.35 -22.67 -20.22
CA LYS A 94 12.33 -21.98 -21.02
C LYS A 94 10.91 -22.37 -20.63
N ASN A 95 10.62 -23.66 -20.51
CA ASN A 95 9.28 -24.13 -20.16
C ASN A 95 8.91 -23.71 -18.74
N PHE A 96 9.83 -23.84 -17.78
CA PHE A 96 9.63 -23.36 -16.41
C PHE A 96 9.33 -21.86 -16.35
N ILE A 97 10.13 -21.02 -17.02
CA ILE A 97 9.91 -19.57 -17.08
C ILE A 97 8.55 -19.23 -17.69
N ASN A 98 8.16 -19.91 -18.78
CA ASN A 98 6.86 -19.67 -19.41
C ASN A 98 5.70 -20.03 -18.47
N VAL A 99 5.77 -21.18 -17.79
CA VAL A 99 4.78 -21.57 -16.78
C VAL A 99 4.70 -20.52 -15.68
N MET A 100 5.85 -20.08 -15.13
CA MET A 100 5.87 -19.01 -14.12
C MET A 100 5.22 -17.71 -14.60
N ILE A 101 5.53 -17.26 -15.82
CA ILE A 101 4.92 -16.04 -16.39
C ILE A 101 3.41 -16.20 -16.50
N VAL A 102 2.94 -17.32 -17.05
CA VAL A 102 1.51 -17.61 -17.18
C VAL A 102 0.83 -17.64 -15.81
N THR A 103 1.42 -18.34 -14.84
CA THR A 103 0.93 -18.38 -13.46
C THR A 103 0.86 -16.99 -12.85
N MET A 104 1.88 -16.14 -13.00
CA MET A 104 1.88 -14.77 -12.48
C MET A 104 0.82 -13.89 -13.15
N VAL A 105 0.59 -14.05 -14.46
CA VAL A 105 -0.47 -13.32 -15.18
C VAL A 105 -1.85 -13.74 -14.68
N PHE A 106 -2.10 -15.05 -14.56
CA PHE A 106 -3.37 -15.55 -14.01
C PHE A 106 -3.56 -15.11 -12.56
N TRP A 107 -2.50 -15.15 -11.75
CA TRP A 107 -2.54 -14.65 -10.39
C TRP A 107 -2.93 -13.18 -10.33
N LEU A 108 -2.34 -12.32 -11.18
CA LEU A 108 -2.71 -10.90 -11.26
C LEU A 108 -4.17 -10.69 -11.66
N ILE A 109 -4.70 -11.49 -12.59
CA ILE A 109 -6.12 -11.43 -12.99
C ILE A 109 -7.01 -11.84 -11.83
N ILE A 110 -6.68 -12.95 -11.16
CA ILE A 110 -7.44 -13.44 -10.00
C ILE A 110 -7.46 -12.40 -8.90
N GLU A 111 -6.31 -11.80 -8.55
CA GLU A 111 -6.21 -10.75 -7.55
C GLU A 111 -7.02 -9.51 -7.94
N ALA A 112 -6.94 -9.07 -9.20
CA ALA A 112 -7.73 -7.94 -9.67
C ALA A 112 -9.24 -8.21 -9.53
N VAL A 113 -9.72 -9.38 -9.96
CA VAL A 113 -11.14 -9.75 -9.85
C VAL A 113 -11.57 -9.92 -8.40
N ALA A 114 -10.75 -10.59 -7.57
CA ALA A 114 -11.02 -10.79 -6.14
C ALA A 114 -11.01 -9.48 -5.35
N SER A 115 -10.31 -8.46 -5.85
CA SER A 115 -10.29 -7.12 -5.24
C SER A 115 -11.53 -6.29 -5.55
N TYR A 116 -12.39 -6.71 -6.48
CA TYR A 116 -13.64 -6.00 -6.74
C TYR A 116 -14.58 -6.10 -5.52
N PRO A 117 -15.23 -5.01 -5.09
CA PRO A 117 -15.20 -3.63 -5.62
C PRO A 117 -14.23 -2.68 -4.87
N TYR A 118 -13.30 -3.22 -4.09
CA TYR A 118 -12.42 -2.51 -3.15
C TYR A 118 -10.97 -2.36 -3.65
N TYR A 119 -10.81 -1.87 -4.88
CA TYR A 119 -9.49 -1.75 -5.51
C TYR A 119 -8.51 -0.81 -4.76
N ILE A 120 -9.03 0.28 -4.17
CA ILE A 120 -8.21 1.26 -3.44
C ILE A 120 -7.58 0.61 -2.21
N SER A 121 -8.40 -0.14 -1.47
CA SER A 121 -8.01 -0.81 -0.23
C SER A 121 -7.46 -2.21 -0.47
N TYR A 122 -6.81 -2.45 -1.60
CA TYR A 122 -6.25 -3.76 -1.87
C TYR A 122 -5.14 -4.09 -0.85
N PHE A 123 -5.32 -5.19 -0.15
CA PHE A 123 -4.30 -5.83 0.67
C PHE A 123 -4.28 -7.32 0.35
N ASN A 124 -3.07 -7.89 0.34
CA ASN A 124 -2.93 -9.33 0.19
C ASN A 124 -3.61 -10.06 1.35
N GLN A 125 -3.95 -11.32 1.11
CA GLN A 125 -4.68 -12.17 2.05
C GLN A 125 -3.84 -12.50 3.30
N VAL A 126 -2.51 -12.48 3.19
CA VAL A 126 -1.59 -12.64 4.34
C VAL A 126 -1.73 -11.47 5.32
N ALA A 127 -2.00 -10.26 4.83
CA ALA A 127 -2.30 -9.08 5.62
C ALA A 127 -3.78 -8.99 6.06
N GLY A 128 -4.56 -10.07 5.88
CA GLY A 128 -5.97 -10.11 6.26
C GLY A 128 -6.92 -9.45 5.25
N GLY A 129 -6.44 -9.14 4.04
CA GLY A 129 -7.26 -8.61 2.96
C GLY A 129 -7.76 -7.17 3.19
N PRO A 130 -8.65 -6.68 2.30
CA PRO A 130 -9.09 -5.28 2.29
C PRO A 130 -9.77 -4.82 3.59
N SER A 131 -10.42 -5.72 4.31
CA SER A 131 -11.11 -5.42 5.57
C SER A 131 -10.16 -5.20 6.75
N SER A 132 -8.98 -5.80 6.74
CA SER A 132 -8.03 -5.76 7.86
C SER A 132 -6.77 -4.93 7.59
N GLY A 133 -6.52 -4.57 6.32
CA GLY A 133 -5.32 -3.85 5.92
C GLY A 133 -5.08 -2.52 6.64
N TYR A 134 -6.17 -1.84 7.06
CA TYR A 134 -6.10 -0.59 7.82
C TYR A 134 -5.35 -0.72 9.16
N GLN A 135 -5.14 -1.95 9.67
CA GLN A 135 -4.37 -2.18 10.89
C GLN A 135 -2.86 -2.02 10.66
N TYR A 136 -2.39 -2.10 9.41
CA TYR A 136 -0.99 -1.97 9.04
C TYR A 136 -0.67 -0.58 8.50
N VAL A 137 -1.50 -0.10 7.57
CA VAL A 137 -1.38 1.25 6.98
C VAL A 137 -2.76 1.78 6.66
N THR A 138 -2.96 3.07 6.92
CA THR A 138 -4.22 3.79 6.67
C THR A 138 -4.02 4.87 5.61
N ASP A 139 -4.86 5.91 5.68
CA ASP A 139 -4.88 7.09 4.81
C ASP A 139 -5.32 6.66 3.41
N SER A 140 -4.83 7.34 2.40
CA SER A 140 -4.89 7.06 0.99
C SER A 140 -4.60 5.61 0.55
N ASN A 141 -4.08 4.74 1.43
CA ASN A 141 -3.95 3.30 1.15
C ASN A 141 -5.23 2.50 1.41
N ALA A 142 -6.14 3.01 2.24
CA ALA A 142 -7.38 2.33 2.63
C ALA A 142 -8.63 3.14 2.28
N ASP A 143 -8.52 4.46 2.11
CA ASP A 143 -9.68 5.32 1.89
C ASP A 143 -9.31 6.57 1.11
N TRP A 144 -10.21 7.01 0.23
CA TRP A 144 -10.23 8.32 -0.44
C TRP A 144 -11.64 8.94 -0.43
N GLY A 145 -12.56 8.34 0.32
CA GLY A 145 -13.96 8.70 0.39
C GLY A 145 -14.91 7.82 -0.42
N GLN A 146 -14.42 6.70 -0.97
CA GLN A 146 -15.24 5.85 -1.85
C GLN A 146 -16.43 5.21 -1.11
N ASP A 147 -16.33 5.00 0.20
CA ASP A 147 -17.32 4.23 0.97
C ASP A 147 -18.49 5.07 1.48
N ILE A 148 -18.52 6.39 1.27
CA ILE A 148 -19.67 7.22 1.66
C ILE A 148 -20.98 6.80 0.95
N LYS A 149 -20.88 6.39 -0.31
CA LYS A 149 -22.02 5.86 -1.06
C LYS A 149 -22.46 4.51 -0.52
N ARG A 150 -21.51 3.67 -0.08
CA ARG A 150 -21.80 2.38 0.56
C ARG A 150 -22.42 2.59 1.94
N LEU A 151 -22.02 3.64 2.66
CA LEU A 151 -22.62 4.04 3.93
C LEU A 151 -24.07 4.47 3.74
N LYS A 152 -24.38 5.22 2.68
CA LYS A 152 -25.76 5.53 2.30
C LYS A 152 -26.59 4.25 2.14
N THR A 153 -26.13 3.32 1.30
CA THR A 153 -26.82 2.04 1.08
C THR A 153 -26.99 1.25 2.38
N TYR A 154 -25.95 1.19 3.22
CA TYR A 154 -26.03 0.54 4.52
C TYR A 154 -27.11 1.15 5.43
N LEU A 155 -27.25 2.48 5.47
CA LEU A 155 -28.29 3.14 6.26
C LEU A 155 -29.70 2.94 5.69
N GLU A 156 -29.85 2.85 4.37
CA GLU A 156 -31.12 2.52 3.70
C GLU A 156 -31.56 1.09 4.04
N GLU A 157 -30.62 0.15 4.10
CA GLU A 157 -30.86 -1.25 4.47
C GLU A 157 -31.09 -1.46 5.98
N ASN A 158 -30.72 -0.47 6.81
CA ASN A 158 -30.83 -0.54 8.26
C ASN A 158 -31.70 0.62 8.81
N PRO A 159 -33.02 0.61 8.55
CA PRO A 159 -33.92 1.72 8.89
C PRO A 159 -34.06 1.97 10.40
N ARG A 160 -33.60 1.04 11.25
CA ARG A 160 -33.53 1.23 12.72
C ARG A 160 -32.49 2.27 13.16
N ILE A 161 -31.62 2.70 12.25
CA ILE A 161 -30.61 3.74 12.50
C ILE A 161 -31.22 5.08 12.11
N ASP A 162 -31.93 5.70 13.05
CA ASP A 162 -32.59 7.01 12.82
C ASP A 162 -31.56 8.13 12.62
N LYS A 163 -30.54 8.15 13.49
CA LYS A 163 -29.40 9.08 13.43
C LYS A 163 -28.09 8.38 13.71
N ILE A 164 -27.03 8.84 13.04
CA ILE A 164 -25.68 8.30 13.17
C ILE A 164 -24.66 9.43 13.28
N ARG A 165 -23.70 9.25 14.19
CA ARG A 165 -22.55 10.14 14.37
C ARG A 165 -21.48 9.78 13.36
N VAL A 166 -21.12 10.71 12.48
CA VAL A 166 -20.21 10.44 11.35
C VAL A 166 -18.92 11.23 11.52
N ASN A 167 -17.78 10.52 11.51
CA ASN A 167 -16.48 11.11 11.29
C ASN A 167 -15.83 10.44 10.07
N TYR A 168 -15.87 11.14 8.94
CA TYR A 168 -15.60 10.59 7.61
C TYR A 168 -14.39 11.26 6.98
N PHE A 169 -13.45 10.45 6.50
CA PHE A 169 -12.16 10.93 6.00
C PHE A 169 -12.23 11.61 4.62
N GLY A 170 -13.08 11.11 3.72
CA GLY A 170 -13.09 11.61 2.35
C GLY A 170 -13.53 13.07 2.22
N GLY A 171 -13.21 13.69 1.08
CA GLY A 171 -13.58 15.08 0.79
C GLY A 171 -15.03 15.32 0.35
N GLY A 172 -15.88 14.29 0.39
CA GLY A 172 -17.28 14.40 -0.02
C GLY A 172 -18.16 14.99 1.08
N ASP A 173 -19.19 15.75 0.70
CA ASP A 173 -20.16 16.30 1.66
C ASP A 173 -21.06 15.20 2.25
N VAL A 174 -20.87 14.91 3.54
CA VAL A 174 -21.62 13.89 4.29
C VAL A 174 -23.13 14.14 4.26
N ASN A 175 -23.55 15.40 4.40
CA ASN A 175 -24.96 15.75 4.44
C ASN A 175 -25.63 15.55 3.07
N HIS A 176 -24.93 15.90 1.99
CA HIS A 176 -25.40 15.67 0.62
C HIS A 176 -25.67 14.17 0.35
N TYR A 177 -24.83 13.28 0.85
CA TYR A 177 -24.97 11.84 0.59
C TYR A 177 -25.97 11.16 1.53
N LEU A 178 -25.99 11.52 2.82
CA LEU A 178 -26.71 10.76 3.85
C LEU A 178 -27.99 11.44 4.35
N GLY A 179 -28.16 12.74 4.10
CA GLY A 179 -29.26 13.56 4.63
C GLY A 179 -28.91 14.25 5.95
N GLU A 180 -29.20 15.55 6.04
CA GLU A 180 -28.93 16.37 7.25
C GLU A 180 -29.71 15.88 8.49
N ASP A 181 -30.87 15.27 8.27
CA ASP A 181 -31.73 14.73 9.33
C ASP A 181 -31.15 13.45 9.96
N LYS A 182 -30.31 12.71 9.23
CA LYS A 182 -29.72 11.44 9.69
C LYS A 182 -28.33 11.59 10.30
N VAL A 183 -27.62 12.68 10.02
CA VAL A 183 -26.20 12.82 10.35
C VAL A 183 -25.98 13.74 11.55
N ILE A 184 -25.11 13.28 12.45
CA ILE A 184 -24.53 14.11 13.50
C ILE A 184 -23.03 14.18 13.22
N SER A 185 -22.50 15.37 12.92
CA SER A 185 -21.04 15.53 12.73
C SER A 185 -20.28 15.10 14.00
N TRP A 186 -19.20 14.35 13.84
CA TRP A 186 -18.44 13.81 14.97
C TRP A 186 -16.93 13.95 14.75
N TRP A 187 -16.18 14.02 15.84
CA TRP A 187 -14.71 14.02 15.85
C TRP A 187 -14.23 13.38 17.17
N ASP A 188 -12.95 13.07 17.28
CA ASP A 188 -12.43 12.24 18.36
C ASP A 188 -12.46 12.90 19.74
N ALA A 189 -12.17 14.20 19.82
CA ALA A 189 -12.25 14.98 21.04
C ALA A 189 -13.68 15.40 21.43
N ARG A 190 -14.71 15.11 20.61
CA ARG A 190 -16.09 15.52 20.92
C ARG A 190 -16.61 14.79 22.16
N ARG A 191 -17.14 15.55 23.12
CA ARG A 191 -17.69 15.04 24.38
C ARG A 191 -19.00 15.76 24.76
N PRO A 192 -19.85 15.16 25.60
CA PRO A 192 -19.76 13.78 26.11
C PRO A 192 -19.90 12.75 24.99
N VAL A 193 -19.35 11.54 25.19
CA VAL A 193 -19.72 10.42 24.30
C VAL A 193 -21.16 10.09 24.62
N GLU A 194 -21.99 9.93 23.60
CA GLU A 194 -23.44 9.72 23.74
C GLU A 194 -23.84 8.32 23.23
N ASN A 195 -24.91 7.76 23.78
CA ASN A 195 -25.41 6.46 23.28
C ASN A 195 -25.89 6.59 21.83
N GLY A 196 -25.79 5.50 21.07
CA GLY A 196 -26.29 5.40 19.70
C GLY A 196 -25.24 4.95 18.69
N TRP A 197 -25.49 5.28 17.42
CA TRP A 197 -24.71 4.79 16.29
C TRP A 197 -23.56 5.72 15.91
N TYR A 198 -22.42 5.14 15.55
CA TYR A 198 -21.25 5.85 15.06
C TYR A 198 -20.74 5.20 13.78
N ALA A 199 -20.42 6.01 12.77
CA ALA A 199 -19.71 5.62 11.56
C ALA A 199 -18.40 6.40 11.50
N ILE A 200 -17.27 5.71 11.70
CA ILE A 200 -15.97 6.36 11.83
C ILE A 200 -15.01 5.75 10.81
N SER A 201 -14.38 6.59 10.01
CA SER A 201 -13.33 6.15 9.08
C SER A 201 -12.16 5.54 9.83
N VAL A 202 -11.67 4.40 9.36
CA VAL A 202 -10.55 3.64 9.94
C VAL A 202 -9.29 4.48 10.08
N LEU A 203 -9.04 5.43 9.16
CA LEU A 203 -7.94 6.37 9.28
C LEU A 203 -8.04 7.17 10.58
N PHE A 204 -9.17 7.83 10.82
CA PHE A 204 -9.33 8.69 11.99
C PHE A 204 -9.30 7.91 13.30
N ILE A 205 -9.72 6.64 13.30
CA ILE A 205 -9.51 5.75 14.44
C ILE A 205 -8.01 5.55 14.67
N GLN A 206 -7.26 5.15 13.65
CA GLN A 206 -5.83 4.86 13.78
C GLN A 206 -5.01 6.11 14.13
N GLU A 207 -5.27 7.24 13.49
CA GLU A 207 -4.63 8.53 13.81
C GLU A 207 -4.92 8.96 15.24
N SER A 208 -6.18 8.91 15.67
CA SER A 208 -6.56 9.31 17.02
C SER A 208 -5.91 8.42 18.08
N LEU A 209 -5.83 7.10 17.84
CA LEU A 209 -5.26 6.15 18.79
C LEU A 209 -3.73 6.17 18.89
N HIS A 210 -3.04 6.61 17.83
CA HIS A 210 -1.57 6.61 17.76
C HIS A 210 -0.96 8.01 17.79
N ASP A 211 -1.76 9.07 17.93
CA ASP A 211 -1.25 10.42 18.17
C ASP A 211 -0.76 10.57 19.62
N GLU A 212 0.56 10.52 19.82
CA GLU A 212 1.21 10.64 21.14
C GLU A 212 0.93 11.96 21.85
N ARG A 213 0.39 12.97 21.15
CA ARG A 213 0.04 14.27 21.73
C ARG A 213 -1.33 14.28 22.38
N LYS A 214 -2.19 13.28 22.13
CA LYS A 214 -3.58 13.24 22.62
C LYS A 214 -3.70 12.39 23.88
N SER A 215 -4.49 12.86 24.84
CA SER A 215 -4.85 12.04 26.00
C SER A 215 -5.93 11.00 25.65
N VAL A 216 -6.14 10.03 26.54
CA VAL A 216 -7.19 8.99 26.41
C VAL A 216 -8.59 9.63 26.41
N GLU A 217 -8.75 10.75 27.09
CA GLU A 217 -9.99 11.52 27.19
C GLU A 217 -10.28 12.31 25.92
N GLU A 218 -9.29 12.57 25.08
CA GLU A 218 -9.38 13.39 23.85
C GLU A 218 -9.37 12.56 22.56
N ASN A 219 -9.13 11.25 22.66
CA ASN A 219 -9.03 10.37 21.50
C ASN A 219 -10.14 9.31 21.45
N TYR A 220 -10.05 8.42 20.47
CA TYR A 220 -10.99 7.32 20.27
C TYR A 220 -10.75 6.08 21.16
N SER A 221 -9.95 6.16 22.23
CA SER A 221 -9.66 5.00 23.09
C SER A 221 -10.89 4.34 23.69
N TRP A 222 -11.98 5.09 23.89
CA TRP A 222 -13.24 4.55 24.37
C TRP A 222 -13.86 3.52 23.41
N LEU A 223 -13.57 3.59 22.09
CA LEU A 223 -14.01 2.59 21.11
C LEU A 223 -13.42 1.21 21.39
N LYS A 224 -12.29 1.08 22.10
CA LYS A 224 -11.68 -0.22 22.43
C LYS A 224 -12.57 -1.11 23.28
N LYS A 225 -13.58 -0.52 23.96
CA LYS A 225 -14.59 -1.26 24.74
C LYS A 225 -15.69 -1.87 23.86
N TYR A 226 -15.79 -1.46 22.59
CA TYR A 226 -16.84 -1.84 21.68
C TYR A 226 -16.26 -2.51 20.43
N SER A 227 -16.81 -3.65 20.05
CA SER A 227 -16.52 -4.24 18.74
C SER A 227 -17.35 -3.54 17.67
N PRO A 228 -16.79 -3.25 16.48
CA PRO A 228 -17.60 -2.74 15.38
C PRO A 228 -18.65 -3.78 15.01
N VAL A 229 -19.89 -3.33 14.82
CA VAL A 229 -21.02 -4.19 14.44
C VAL A 229 -21.10 -4.43 12.94
N ALA A 230 -20.45 -3.55 12.16
CA ALA A 230 -20.24 -3.73 10.73
C ALA A 230 -19.02 -2.92 10.26
N GLN A 231 -18.50 -3.29 9.09
CA GLN A 231 -17.56 -2.49 8.32
C GLN A 231 -18.21 -2.17 6.99
N VAL A 232 -18.44 -0.89 6.71
CA VAL A 232 -19.01 -0.45 5.45
C VAL A 232 -17.89 -0.26 4.44
N GLY A 233 -17.98 -1.05 3.37
CA GLY A 233 -16.90 -1.21 2.41
C GLY A 233 -15.66 -1.78 3.09
N THR A 234 -14.61 -0.97 3.17
CA THR A 234 -13.34 -1.34 3.82
C THR A 234 -12.81 -0.26 4.74
N SER A 235 -13.41 0.93 4.71
CA SER A 235 -12.84 2.12 5.33
C SER A 235 -13.68 2.73 6.45
N ILE A 236 -14.93 2.32 6.67
CA ILE A 236 -15.81 2.90 7.70
C ILE A 236 -16.27 1.81 8.66
N LEU A 237 -15.96 1.96 9.95
CA LEU A 237 -16.44 1.06 10.99
C LEU A 237 -17.71 1.62 11.62
N ILE A 238 -18.70 0.74 11.78
CA ILE A 238 -19.97 1.04 12.43
C ILE A 238 -19.91 0.52 13.87
N TYR A 239 -20.23 1.38 14.82
CA TYR A 239 -20.35 1.03 16.24
C TYR A 239 -21.76 1.35 16.74
N HIS A 240 -22.24 0.52 17.65
CA HIS A 240 -23.44 0.79 18.42
C HIS A 240 -23.08 0.86 19.89
N VAL A 241 -23.20 2.06 20.46
CA VAL A 241 -22.79 2.37 21.83
C VAL A 241 -24.04 2.36 22.70
N THR A 242 -24.17 1.30 23.49
CA THR A 242 -25.16 1.17 24.56
C THR A 242 -24.36 1.05 25.85
N ASP A 243 -24.65 1.87 26.85
CA ASP A 243 -24.02 1.87 28.18
C ASP A 243 -22.68 2.61 28.28
N ILE A 244 -22.74 3.94 28.11
CA ILE A 244 -21.68 4.83 28.61
C ILE A 244 -21.78 4.86 30.15
N LYS A 245 -20.84 4.19 30.81
CA LYS A 245 -20.60 4.34 32.25
C LYS A 245 -19.80 5.60 32.54
#